data_AF-A0A2M8Y2W4-F1
#
_entry.id   AF-A0A2M8Y2W4-F1
#
_cell.length_a   1.000
_cell.length_b   1.000
_cell.length_c   1.000
_cell.angle_alpha   90.00
_cell.angle_beta   90.00
_cell.angle_gamma   90.00
#
_symmetry.space_group_name_H-M   'P 1'
#
loop_
_entity.id
_entity.type
_entity.pdbx_description
1 polymer ?
#
loop_
_entity_poly.entity_id
_entity_poly.type
_entity_poly.pdbx_seq_one_letter_code
_entity_poly.pdbx_strand_id
1 'polypeptide(L)'
;MKTKKVFLSVMFGLLFLSTNGIGQTKKPAVKKAITTGSVKATIEKEYQFIDIGDAKWMTKNLNVSHFRNGDPIPEAKTADEWTNALNNKKPAWCYYKLSESDKVKYGNPQSGKYGKMYNYYAVTDSRVLVPKGWKIATFENWVNLLNAVNGDIDYLKVSDSWTYNKVNAQKANKTGFNLLAAGMRFDSRAMGNFGGFDSIGLTTSFWYYDEQNRKYKYIDFDNSDNDVSFNRYSDGNKSIWEDNKDWGDRWKWGIYIRCVKEDNSLDIKNYYNNGVDKFNAKDNEGAIKEINSYIKLAPEDYNGFYLRGAIKGRLNDWKGAVEDYEEGWNLVKLNYKQDEENAKNLVLCLGLAYIQIGDKNNACFYFNEAQSNGDEKGKGFKEKYCNQ
;
A
#
# COMPACT_ATOMS: atom_id res chain seq x y z
N MET A 1 -9.32 -1.23 46.55
CA MET A 1 -7.95 -0.72 46.30
C MET A 1 -6.91 -1.81 46.01
N LYS A 2 -6.89 -2.95 46.73
CA LYS A 2 -5.93 -4.06 46.49
C LYS A 2 -6.11 -4.80 45.15
N THR A 3 -7.35 -4.98 44.67
CA THR A 3 -7.67 -5.63 43.38
C THR A 3 -7.19 -4.84 42.16
N LYS A 4 -7.34 -3.50 42.17
CA LYS A 4 -6.84 -2.62 41.11
C LYS A 4 -5.31 -2.68 40.92
N LYS A 5 -4.54 -2.78 42.02
CA LYS A 5 -3.06 -2.89 41.95
C LYS A 5 -2.60 -4.22 41.36
N VAL A 6 -3.21 -5.35 41.75
CA VAL A 6 -2.89 -6.67 41.18
C VAL A 6 -3.23 -6.73 39.69
N PHE A 7 -4.36 -6.14 39.29
CA PHE A 7 -4.79 -6.05 37.89
C PHE A 7 -3.81 -5.25 37.03
N LEU A 8 -3.41 -4.04 37.46
CA LEU A 8 -2.42 -3.22 36.78
C LEU A 8 -1.06 -3.95 36.69
N SER A 9 -0.62 -4.67 37.72
CA SER A 9 0.63 -5.43 37.65
C SER A 9 0.59 -6.61 36.66
N VAL A 10 -0.54 -7.31 36.54
CA VAL A 10 -0.70 -8.38 35.53
C VAL A 10 -0.74 -7.79 34.12
N MET A 11 -1.47 -6.70 33.91
CA MET A 11 -1.59 -6.01 32.62
C MET A 11 -0.27 -5.41 32.13
N PHE A 12 0.51 -4.81 33.03
CA PHE A 12 1.78 -4.17 32.69
C PHE A 12 2.93 -5.16 32.60
N GLY A 13 2.98 -6.20 33.46
CA GLY A 13 4.01 -7.23 33.41
C GLY A 13 3.99 -8.06 32.12
N LEU A 14 2.84 -8.12 31.44
CA LEU A 14 2.64 -8.89 30.22
C LEU A 14 2.91 -8.08 28.93
N LEU A 15 2.90 -6.75 28.98
CA LEU A 15 3.32 -5.90 27.85
C LEU A 15 4.85 -5.91 27.65
N PHE A 16 5.62 -6.05 28.74
CA PHE A 16 7.08 -6.04 28.72
C PHE A 16 7.73 -7.29 28.08
N LEU A 17 6.98 -8.38 27.88
CA LEU A 17 7.51 -9.61 27.25
C LEU A 17 7.35 -9.64 25.72
N SER A 18 6.62 -8.68 25.12
CA SER A 18 6.31 -8.71 23.68
C SER A 18 7.22 -7.85 22.80
N THR A 19 8.19 -7.10 23.34
CA THR A 19 9.18 -6.39 22.49
C THR A 19 10.09 -7.35 21.72
N ASN A 20 10.05 -8.65 22.03
CA ASN A 20 10.72 -9.71 21.28
C ASN A 20 9.78 -10.50 20.34
N GLY A 21 8.48 -10.17 20.29
CA GLY A 21 7.44 -11.01 19.65
C GLY A 21 6.80 -10.46 18.39
N ILE A 22 6.92 -9.17 18.06
CA ILE A 22 6.45 -8.66 16.76
C ILE A 22 7.55 -8.93 15.73
N GLY A 23 7.54 -10.16 15.21
CA GLY A 23 8.11 -10.50 13.93
C GLY A 23 9.53 -10.02 13.70
N GLN A 24 10.50 -10.65 14.36
CA GLN A 24 11.63 -11.12 13.56
C GLN A 24 11.10 -12.22 12.63
N THR A 25 10.32 -11.85 11.61
CA THR A 25 10.61 -12.46 10.32
C THR A 25 12.06 -12.10 10.09
N LYS A 26 12.95 -13.08 10.21
CA LYS A 26 14.34 -12.96 9.76
C LYS A 26 14.32 -12.00 8.57
N LYS A 27 15.06 -10.88 8.63
CA LYS A 27 15.42 -10.15 7.41
C LYS A 27 15.71 -11.24 6.39
N PRO A 28 15.03 -11.30 5.23
CA PRO A 28 15.52 -12.15 4.18
C PRO A 28 16.97 -11.71 4.04
N ALA A 29 17.90 -12.62 4.30
CA ALA A 29 19.28 -12.41 3.89
C ALA A 29 19.17 -11.86 2.48
N VAL A 30 19.81 -10.72 2.21
CA VAL A 30 19.87 -10.12 0.88
C VAL A 30 20.17 -11.28 -0.06
N LYS A 31 19.15 -11.78 -0.76
CA LYS A 31 19.30 -12.91 -1.67
C LYS A 31 19.99 -12.30 -2.87
N LYS A 32 21.32 -12.29 -2.78
CA LYS A 32 22.18 -12.20 -3.94
C LYS A 32 21.83 -13.40 -4.83
N ALA A 33 21.79 -13.13 -6.12
CA ALA A 33 21.51 -14.03 -7.24
C ALA A 33 20.02 -14.23 -7.58
N ILE A 34 19.66 -13.58 -8.69
CA ILE A 34 18.59 -13.97 -9.62
C ILE A 34 18.61 -15.49 -9.76
N THR A 35 17.58 -16.16 -9.27
CA THR A 35 17.24 -17.50 -9.76
C THR A 35 16.32 -17.29 -10.94
N THR A 36 16.83 -17.53 -12.15
CA THR A 36 16.05 -17.50 -13.39
C THR A 36 15.02 -18.62 -13.35
N GLY A 37 13.84 -18.33 -12.78
CA GLY A 37 12.64 -19.15 -12.84
C GLY A 37 11.49 -18.25 -13.23
N SER A 38 10.67 -18.68 -14.19
CA SER A 38 9.48 -17.96 -14.64
C SER A 38 8.55 -17.67 -13.45
N VAL A 39 8.46 -16.39 -13.06
CA VAL A 39 7.59 -15.97 -11.95
C VAL A 39 6.14 -15.93 -12.45
N LYS A 40 5.26 -16.71 -11.82
CA LYS A 40 3.85 -16.87 -12.23
C LYS A 40 3.00 -15.77 -11.58
N ALA A 41 2.26 -15.01 -12.39
CA ALA A 41 1.37 -13.94 -11.90
C ALA A 41 0.26 -14.50 -10.97
N THR A 42 0.01 -13.82 -9.85
CA THR A 42 -1.08 -14.15 -8.91
C THR A 42 -2.25 -13.19 -9.09
N ILE A 43 -3.49 -13.66 -8.86
CA ILE A 43 -4.73 -12.88 -9.04
C ILE A 43 -5.33 -12.56 -7.66
N GLU A 44 -5.55 -11.27 -7.38
CA GLU A 44 -6.36 -10.84 -6.23
C GLU A 44 -7.46 -9.89 -6.72
N LYS A 45 -8.72 -10.32 -6.56
CA LYS A 45 -10.00 -9.60 -6.76
C LYS A 45 -10.23 -8.77 -8.03
N GLU A 46 -9.26 -8.59 -8.93
CA GLU A 46 -9.37 -8.12 -10.34
C GLU A 46 -7.99 -7.81 -10.97
N TYR A 47 -6.93 -7.68 -10.17
CA TYR A 47 -5.60 -7.26 -10.65
C TYR A 47 -4.56 -8.38 -10.56
N GLN A 48 -3.87 -8.61 -11.68
CA GLN A 48 -2.72 -9.52 -11.75
C GLN A 48 -1.45 -8.82 -11.32
N PHE A 49 -0.64 -9.46 -10.49
CA PHE A 49 0.58 -8.86 -9.94
C PHE A 49 1.78 -9.81 -9.89
N ILE A 50 2.95 -9.22 -9.70
CA ILE A 50 4.25 -9.89 -9.70
C ILE A 50 5.19 -9.28 -8.66
N ASP A 51 5.97 -10.12 -7.99
CA ASP A 51 7.00 -9.68 -7.05
C ASP A 51 8.30 -9.36 -7.81
N ILE A 52 8.77 -8.10 -7.74
CA ILE A 52 10.08 -7.70 -8.31
C ILE A 52 10.75 -6.72 -7.35
N GLY A 53 11.98 -7.05 -6.95
CA GLY A 53 12.65 -6.33 -5.87
C GLY A 53 11.91 -6.54 -4.55
N ASP A 54 11.57 -5.46 -3.88
CA ASP A 54 10.84 -5.42 -2.60
C ASP A 54 9.35 -5.07 -2.77
N ALA A 55 8.88 -4.87 -4.01
CA ALA A 55 7.52 -4.43 -4.30
C ALA A 55 6.72 -5.47 -5.09
N LYS A 56 5.40 -5.48 -4.84
CA LYS A 56 4.40 -6.21 -5.63
C LYS A 56 3.84 -5.29 -6.70
N TRP A 57 4.22 -5.51 -7.96
CA TRP A 57 3.86 -4.67 -9.10
C TRP A 57 2.61 -5.20 -9.81
N MET A 58 1.74 -4.31 -10.27
CA MET A 58 0.74 -4.70 -11.27
C MET A 58 1.43 -5.17 -12.56
N THR A 59 0.91 -6.22 -13.18
CA THR A 59 1.41 -6.74 -14.47
C THR A 59 0.88 -5.97 -15.68
N LYS A 60 -0.08 -5.05 -15.47
CA LYS A 60 -0.68 -4.17 -16.49
C LYS A 60 -0.75 -2.73 -15.99
N ASN A 61 -0.79 -1.80 -16.93
CA ASN A 61 -1.04 -0.39 -16.62
C ASN A 61 -2.47 -0.21 -16.08
N LEU A 62 -2.66 0.80 -15.21
CA LEU A 62 -3.95 1.13 -14.64
C LEU A 62 -4.97 1.47 -15.73
N ASN A 63 -6.19 0.93 -15.63
CA ASN A 63 -7.23 1.08 -16.66
C ASN A 63 -8.62 1.43 -16.09
N VAL A 64 -8.69 2.27 -15.06
CA VAL A 64 -9.93 2.67 -14.39
C VAL A 64 -10.59 3.89 -15.07
N SER A 65 -11.90 4.03 -14.94
CA SER A 65 -12.66 5.21 -15.41
C SER A 65 -13.41 5.91 -14.29
N HIS A 66 -13.25 5.45 -13.05
CA HIS A 66 -13.86 6.01 -11.87
C HIS A 66 -12.80 6.14 -10.79
N PHE A 67 -12.95 7.16 -9.94
CA PHE A 67 -12.20 7.27 -8.71
C PHE A 67 -12.63 6.20 -7.71
N ARG A 68 -11.86 6.04 -6.64
CA ARG A 68 -12.10 5.05 -5.58
C ARG A 68 -13.45 5.25 -4.89
N ASN A 69 -13.97 6.48 -4.86
CA ASN A 69 -15.30 6.80 -4.32
C ASN A 69 -16.46 6.48 -5.30
N GLY A 70 -16.17 6.03 -6.52
CA GLY A 70 -17.16 5.73 -7.55
C GLY A 70 -17.46 6.88 -8.51
N ASP A 71 -16.92 8.09 -8.29
CA ASP A 71 -17.16 9.21 -9.20
C ASP A 71 -16.50 8.96 -10.56
N PRO A 72 -17.17 9.29 -11.68
CA PRO A 72 -16.60 9.12 -13.01
C PRO A 72 -15.47 10.10 -13.25
N ILE A 73 -14.46 9.63 -13.98
CA ILE A 73 -13.41 10.44 -14.56
C ILE A 73 -13.77 10.63 -16.04
N PRO A 74 -13.93 11.88 -16.53
CA PRO A 74 -14.24 12.13 -17.92
C PRO A 74 -13.20 11.55 -18.89
N GLU A 75 -13.67 10.87 -19.93
CA GLU A 75 -12.82 10.53 -21.09
C GLU A 75 -12.66 11.77 -21.96
N ALA A 76 -11.42 12.12 -22.29
CA ALA A 76 -11.12 13.09 -23.32
C ALA A 76 -10.87 12.38 -24.66
N LYS A 77 -11.85 12.51 -25.56
CA LYS A 77 -11.87 11.89 -26.89
C LYS A 77 -11.19 12.76 -27.93
N THR A 78 -11.00 14.06 -27.70
CA THR A 78 -10.33 14.93 -28.66
C THR A 78 -9.16 15.67 -28.01
N ALA A 79 -8.27 16.22 -28.84
CA ALA A 79 -7.18 17.03 -28.33
C ALA A 79 -7.68 18.31 -27.63
N ASP A 80 -8.79 18.86 -28.11
CA ASP A 80 -9.46 20.00 -27.52
C ASP A 80 -10.09 19.65 -26.18
N GLU A 81 -10.78 18.50 -26.07
CA GLU A 81 -11.33 18.03 -24.79
C GLU A 81 -10.24 17.82 -23.74
N TRP A 82 -9.11 17.21 -24.12
CA TRP A 82 -7.96 17.03 -23.23
C TRP A 82 -7.37 18.38 -22.78
N THR A 83 -7.15 19.29 -23.73
CA THR A 83 -6.66 20.65 -23.46
C THR A 83 -7.62 21.41 -22.54
N ASN A 84 -8.93 21.31 -22.79
CA ASN A 84 -9.95 21.95 -21.99
C ASN A 84 -9.98 21.38 -20.58
N ALA A 85 -9.85 20.06 -20.40
CA ALA A 85 -9.78 19.46 -19.07
C ALA A 85 -8.61 20.02 -18.26
N LEU A 86 -7.42 20.11 -18.86
CA LEU A 86 -6.22 20.67 -18.21
C LEU A 86 -6.37 22.17 -17.91
N ASN A 87 -6.82 22.98 -18.87
CA ASN A 87 -7.03 24.42 -18.67
C ASN A 87 -8.04 24.71 -17.56
N ASN A 88 -9.03 23.82 -17.37
CA ASN A 88 -10.05 23.93 -16.34
C ASN A 88 -9.71 23.14 -15.07
N LYS A 89 -8.49 22.61 -14.95
CA LYS A 89 -8.03 21.84 -13.77
C LYS A 89 -8.88 20.62 -13.43
N LYS A 90 -9.43 19.96 -14.46
CA LYS A 90 -10.31 18.81 -14.34
C LYS A 90 -9.57 17.51 -14.60
N PRO A 91 -9.87 16.44 -13.84
CA PRO A 91 -9.32 15.13 -14.10
C PRO A 91 -9.86 14.60 -15.43
N ALA A 92 -8.99 13.93 -16.19
CA ALA A 92 -9.37 13.27 -17.42
C ALA A 92 -8.49 12.05 -17.70
N TRP A 93 -9.02 11.10 -18.45
CA TRP A 93 -8.26 10.00 -19.03
C TRP A 93 -8.49 9.88 -20.54
N CYS A 94 -7.57 9.23 -21.23
CA CYS A 94 -7.74 8.85 -22.63
C CYS A 94 -6.98 7.55 -22.94
N TYR A 95 -7.36 6.90 -24.04
CA TYR A 95 -6.52 5.89 -24.69
C TYR A 95 -5.58 6.55 -25.69
N TYR A 96 -4.46 5.89 -25.96
CA TYR A 96 -3.59 6.27 -27.08
C TYR A 96 -4.38 6.25 -28.39
N LYS A 97 -4.26 7.28 -29.24
CA LYS A 97 -4.92 7.30 -30.55
C LYS A 97 -3.93 7.13 -31.67
N LEU A 98 -4.19 6.14 -32.52
CA LEU A 98 -3.42 5.85 -33.72
C LEU A 98 -4.22 6.17 -34.98
N SER A 99 -3.50 6.51 -36.05
CA SER A 99 -4.05 6.47 -37.40
C SER A 99 -4.46 5.04 -37.77
N GLU A 100 -5.36 4.87 -38.75
CA GLU A 100 -5.79 3.53 -39.17
C GLU A 100 -4.63 2.69 -39.71
N SER A 101 -3.67 3.31 -40.42
CA SER A 101 -2.46 2.65 -40.89
C SER A 101 -1.56 2.18 -39.75
N ASP A 102 -1.44 2.96 -38.66
CA ASP A 102 -0.59 2.58 -37.54
C ASP A 102 -1.21 1.48 -36.67
N LYS A 103 -2.55 1.35 -36.66
CA LYS A 103 -3.22 0.23 -35.97
C LYS A 103 -2.83 -1.13 -36.51
N VAL A 104 -2.53 -1.23 -37.81
CA VAL A 104 -2.02 -2.46 -38.42
C VAL A 104 -0.69 -2.87 -37.79
N LYS A 105 0.16 -1.91 -37.47
CA LYS A 105 1.50 -2.13 -36.90
C LYS A 105 1.48 -2.34 -35.39
N TYR A 106 0.74 -1.53 -34.65
CA TYR A 106 0.81 -1.48 -33.18
C TYR A 106 -0.40 -2.13 -32.48
N GLY A 107 -1.41 -2.55 -33.25
CA GLY A 107 -2.70 -3.00 -32.75
C GLY A 107 -3.60 -1.82 -32.36
N ASN A 108 -4.86 -2.12 -32.04
CA ASN A 108 -5.85 -1.11 -31.64
C ASN A 108 -5.68 -0.74 -30.14
N PRO A 109 -5.20 0.45 -29.77
CA PRO A 109 -4.99 0.82 -28.36
C PRO A 109 -6.29 1.00 -27.58
N GLN A 110 -7.41 1.29 -28.25
CA GLN A 110 -8.74 1.38 -27.64
C GLN A 110 -9.24 0.02 -27.12
N SER A 111 -8.58 -1.08 -27.48
CA SER A 111 -8.79 -2.40 -26.83
C SER A 111 -8.31 -2.44 -25.37
N GLY A 112 -7.63 -1.39 -24.89
CA GLY A 112 -7.05 -1.33 -23.56
C GLY A 112 -5.69 -2.02 -23.45
N LYS A 113 -5.08 -2.43 -24.57
CA LYS A 113 -3.75 -3.08 -24.61
C LYS A 113 -2.70 -2.39 -23.73
N TYR A 114 -2.63 -1.06 -23.79
CA TYR A 114 -1.66 -0.24 -23.07
C TYR A 114 -2.21 0.36 -21.77
N GLY A 115 -3.49 0.16 -21.45
CA GLY A 115 -4.19 0.87 -20.38
C GLY A 115 -4.54 2.32 -20.74
N LYS A 116 -4.98 3.08 -19.74
CA LYS A 116 -5.34 4.49 -19.89
C LYS A 116 -4.20 5.39 -19.47
N MET A 117 -4.10 6.53 -20.15
CA MET A 117 -3.29 7.66 -19.72
C MET A 117 -4.15 8.61 -18.91
N TYR A 118 -3.57 9.20 -17.87
CA TYR A 118 -4.23 10.12 -16.97
C TYR A 118 -3.48 11.44 -16.95
N ASN A 119 -4.23 12.54 -16.82
CA ASN A 119 -3.63 13.84 -16.61
C ASN A 119 -3.23 14.06 -15.14
N TYR A 120 -2.46 15.11 -14.88
CA TYR A 120 -2.02 15.47 -13.53
C TYR A 120 -3.19 15.60 -12.54
N TYR A 121 -4.30 16.22 -12.95
CA TYR A 121 -5.47 16.44 -12.10
C TYR A 121 -6.17 15.14 -11.70
N ALA A 122 -6.16 14.10 -12.54
CA ALA A 122 -6.67 12.78 -12.18
C ALA A 122 -5.75 12.08 -11.16
N VAL A 123 -4.44 12.22 -11.32
CA VAL A 123 -3.43 11.61 -10.44
C VAL A 123 -3.42 12.24 -9.05
N THR A 124 -3.67 13.55 -8.97
CA THR A 124 -3.65 14.33 -7.73
C THR A 124 -5.01 14.50 -7.06
N ASP A 125 -6.07 13.95 -7.65
CA ASP A 125 -7.43 14.13 -7.14
C ASP A 125 -7.60 13.47 -5.76
N SER A 126 -8.20 14.22 -4.83
CA SER A 126 -8.52 13.76 -3.47
C SER A 126 -9.43 12.53 -3.41
N ARG A 127 -10.19 12.24 -4.48
CA ARG A 127 -11.06 11.07 -4.59
C ARG A 127 -10.31 9.77 -4.87
N VAL A 128 -9.00 9.87 -5.12
CA VAL A 128 -8.04 8.79 -5.31
C VAL A 128 -8.31 7.95 -6.56
N LEU A 129 -7.38 8.03 -7.50
CA LEU A 129 -7.46 7.32 -8.78
C LEU A 129 -7.25 5.80 -8.64
N VAL A 130 -6.35 5.39 -7.76
CA VAL A 130 -5.92 3.98 -7.67
C VAL A 130 -6.86 3.14 -6.79
N PRO A 131 -7.10 1.86 -7.13
CA PRO A 131 -7.96 0.96 -6.35
C PRO A 131 -7.49 0.78 -4.91
N LYS A 132 -8.38 0.30 -4.03
CA LYS A 132 -8.03 -0.02 -2.63
C LYS A 132 -6.92 -1.09 -2.58
N GLY A 133 -5.93 -0.89 -1.70
CA GLY A 133 -4.79 -1.80 -1.55
C GLY A 133 -3.70 -1.62 -2.61
N TRP A 134 -3.81 -0.59 -3.45
CA TRP A 134 -2.84 -0.21 -4.46
C TRP A 134 -2.47 1.26 -4.31
N LYS A 135 -1.21 1.58 -4.59
CA LYS A 135 -0.69 2.95 -4.62
C LYS A 135 0.06 3.21 -5.93
N ILE A 136 0.14 4.49 -6.29
CA ILE A 136 1.05 4.93 -7.36
C ILE A 136 2.47 4.68 -6.86
N ALA A 137 3.30 4.06 -7.70
CA ALA A 137 4.68 3.75 -7.35
C ALA A 137 5.46 5.01 -6.96
N THR A 138 6.32 4.89 -5.95
CA THR A 138 7.19 5.99 -5.52
C THR A 138 8.51 5.97 -6.27
N PHE A 139 9.30 7.04 -6.12
CA PHE A 139 10.67 7.07 -6.63
C PHE A 139 11.49 5.85 -6.20
N GLU A 140 11.41 5.49 -4.91
CA GLU A 140 12.13 4.35 -4.35
C GLU A 140 11.69 3.02 -4.99
N ASN A 141 10.39 2.84 -5.23
CA ASN A 141 9.90 1.63 -5.91
C ASN A 141 10.55 1.47 -7.28
N TRP A 142 10.60 2.53 -8.09
CA TRP A 142 11.22 2.48 -9.42
C TRP A 142 12.73 2.22 -9.34
N VAL A 143 13.44 2.84 -8.40
CA VAL A 143 14.87 2.57 -8.17
C VAL A 143 15.09 1.10 -7.80
N ASN A 144 14.28 0.53 -6.91
CA ASN A 144 14.39 -0.86 -6.50
C ASN A 144 14.06 -1.84 -7.63
N LEU A 145 13.09 -1.50 -8.51
CA LEU A 145 12.81 -2.25 -9.72
C LEU A 145 14.03 -2.30 -10.66
N LEU A 146 14.65 -1.14 -10.92
CA LEU A 146 15.82 -1.06 -11.80
C LEU A 146 17.02 -1.79 -11.19
N ASN A 147 17.23 -1.68 -9.88
CA ASN A 147 18.26 -2.42 -9.17
C ASN A 147 18.04 -3.94 -9.26
N ALA A 148 16.79 -4.41 -9.19
CA ALA A 148 16.46 -5.84 -9.30
C ALA A 148 16.82 -6.44 -10.68
N VAL A 149 16.90 -5.61 -11.72
CA VAL A 149 17.35 -6.01 -13.07
C VAL A 149 18.79 -5.56 -13.37
N ASN A 150 19.54 -5.09 -12.37
CA ASN A 150 20.88 -4.53 -12.52
C ASN A 150 20.96 -3.41 -13.59
N GLY A 151 19.90 -2.61 -13.71
CA GLY A 151 19.76 -1.57 -14.74
C GLY A 151 19.46 -2.09 -16.15
N ASP A 152 19.44 -3.41 -16.39
CA ASP A 152 19.16 -3.99 -17.70
C ASP A 152 17.65 -4.10 -17.94
N ILE A 153 17.07 -3.04 -18.49
CA ILE A 153 15.62 -2.93 -18.69
C ILE A 153 15.04 -3.91 -19.72
N ASP A 154 15.87 -4.62 -20.51
CA ASP A 154 15.37 -5.69 -21.39
C ASP A 154 14.64 -6.79 -20.60
N TYR A 155 15.01 -6.99 -19.33
CA TYR A 155 14.32 -7.91 -18.42
C TYR A 155 12.88 -7.51 -18.10
N LEU A 156 12.50 -6.26 -18.36
CA LEU A 156 11.15 -5.71 -18.17
C LEU A 156 10.36 -5.65 -19.50
N LYS A 157 11.06 -5.46 -20.63
CA LYS A 157 10.49 -5.16 -21.95
C LYS A 157 9.83 -6.37 -22.63
N VAL A 158 8.60 -6.18 -23.11
CA VAL A 158 7.94 -7.14 -24.03
C VAL A 158 8.49 -6.95 -25.44
N SER A 159 9.26 -7.91 -25.95
CA SER A 159 10.04 -7.79 -27.20
C SER A 159 9.30 -7.15 -28.36
N ASP A 160 8.11 -7.64 -28.67
CA ASP A 160 7.36 -7.28 -29.88
C ASP A 160 6.72 -5.89 -29.78
N SER A 161 6.79 -5.26 -28.62
CA SER A 161 6.28 -3.91 -28.41
C SER A 161 7.27 -2.82 -28.79
N TRP A 162 8.58 -3.10 -28.94
CA TRP A 162 9.63 -2.10 -29.09
C TRP A 162 10.29 -2.20 -30.49
N THR A 163 10.32 -1.11 -31.26
CA THR A 163 10.55 -1.17 -32.72
C THR A 163 11.87 -0.61 -33.23
N TYR A 164 12.60 0.21 -32.47
CA TYR A 164 13.80 0.92 -32.98
C TYR A 164 15.13 0.30 -32.55
N ASN A 165 15.14 -0.47 -31.47
CA ASN A 165 16.26 -1.32 -31.06
C ASN A 165 15.74 -2.69 -30.62
N LYS A 166 16.38 -3.76 -31.10
CA LYS A 166 15.92 -5.13 -30.82
C LYS A 166 16.18 -5.46 -29.37
N VAL A 167 15.10 -5.59 -28.59
CA VAL A 167 15.14 -6.15 -27.23
C VAL A 167 15.84 -7.50 -27.29
N ASN A 168 16.79 -7.74 -26.39
CA ASN A 168 17.45 -9.04 -26.31
C ASN A 168 16.40 -10.13 -26.00
N ALA A 169 16.10 -10.98 -26.97
CA ALA A 169 15.07 -12.01 -26.86
C ALA A 169 15.32 -13.01 -25.71
N GLN A 170 16.57 -13.20 -25.30
CA GLN A 170 16.90 -14.07 -24.16
C GLN A 170 16.61 -13.40 -22.81
N LYS A 171 16.43 -12.08 -22.76
CA LYS A 171 16.15 -11.29 -21.55
C LYS A 171 14.72 -10.80 -21.49
N ALA A 172 14.13 -10.55 -22.66
CA ALA A 172 12.81 -9.97 -22.88
C ALA A 172 11.78 -10.45 -21.84
N ASN A 173 11.35 -9.51 -20.98
CA ASN A 173 10.27 -9.67 -20.02
C ASN A 173 10.42 -10.88 -19.07
N LYS A 174 11.65 -11.33 -18.78
CA LYS A 174 11.87 -12.44 -17.83
C LYS A 174 11.34 -12.17 -16.42
N THR A 175 11.14 -10.91 -16.06
CA THR A 175 10.53 -10.50 -14.78
C THR A 175 9.01 -10.65 -14.75
N GLY A 176 8.33 -10.66 -15.91
CA GLY A 176 6.87 -10.59 -15.99
C GLY A 176 6.28 -9.20 -15.73
N PHE A 177 7.10 -8.14 -15.71
CA PHE A 177 6.64 -6.76 -15.53
C PHE A 177 5.74 -6.28 -16.68
N ASN A 178 5.95 -6.81 -17.88
CA ASN A 178 5.24 -6.46 -19.11
C ASN A 178 5.36 -4.95 -19.45
N LEU A 179 6.59 -4.47 -19.60
CA LEU A 179 6.87 -3.11 -20.06
C LEU A 179 6.62 -3.02 -21.58
N LEU A 180 5.50 -2.41 -21.95
CA LEU A 180 5.12 -2.13 -23.33
C LEU A 180 5.54 -0.71 -23.72
N ALA A 181 6.09 -0.53 -24.93
CA ALA A 181 6.39 0.77 -25.53
C ALA A 181 5.09 1.46 -25.97
N ALA A 182 4.43 2.07 -24.99
CA ALA A 182 3.07 2.56 -25.10
C ALA A 182 2.97 4.01 -25.61
N GLY A 183 4.11 4.63 -25.89
CA GLY A 183 4.23 6.05 -26.19
C GLY A 183 3.72 6.92 -25.04
N MET A 184 3.35 8.16 -25.35
CA MET A 184 2.68 9.05 -24.41
C MET A 184 1.83 10.08 -25.15
N ARG A 185 1.09 10.88 -24.37
CA ARG A 185 0.34 12.03 -24.89
C ARG A 185 1.06 13.34 -24.55
N PHE A 186 1.23 14.21 -25.55
CA PHE A 186 1.84 15.54 -25.52
C PHE A 186 0.84 16.68 -25.81
N ASP A 187 1.25 17.95 -25.60
CA ASP A 187 0.47 19.10 -26.09
C ASP A 187 0.53 19.14 -27.62
N SER A 188 -0.63 19.05 -28.26
CA SER A 188 -0.83 19.12 -29.72
C SER A 188 -0.30 20.41 -30.36
N ARG A 189 -0.05 21.47 -29.59
CA ARG A 189 0.49 22.74 -30.11
C ARG A 189 2.02 22.78 -30.19
N ALA A 190 2.72 21.87 -29.51
CA ALA A 190 4.19 21.86 -29.48
C ALA A 190 4.83 21.05 -30.62
N MET A 191 4.08 20.12 -31.24
CA MET A 191 4.59 19.24 -32.30
C MET A 191 3.49 19.04 -33.35
N GLY A 192 3.73 19.56 -34.56
CA GLY A 192 2.73 19.69 -35.63
C GLY A 192 1.87 18.45 -35.88
N ASN A 193 0.57 18.69 -36.09
CA ASN A 193 -0.47 17.84 -36.66
C ASN A 193 -0.74 16.42 -36.12
N PHE A 194 0.05 15.85 -35.20
CA PHE A 194 -0.21 14.50 -34.66
C PHE A 194 -0.92 14.50 -33.31
N GLY A 195 -2.04 15.25 -33.18
CA GLY A 195 -3.10 15.01 -32.18
C GLY A 195 -2.67 14.90 -30.70
N GLY A 196 -1.45 15.33 -30.38
CA GLY A 196 -0.79 15.15 -29.10
C GLY A 196 -0.41 13.71 -28.74
N PHE A 197 -0.14 12.78 -29.66
CA PHE A 197 0.37 11.44 -29.31
C PHE A 197 1.63 11.12 -30.10
N ASP A 198 2.65 10.56 -29.45
CA ASP A 198 3.92 10.22 -30.10
C ASP A 198 4.58 9.00 -29.44
N SER A 199 5.67 8.53 -30.05
CA SER A 199 6.65 7.59 -29.50
C SER A 199 6.12 6.18 -29.21
N ILE A 200 4.99 5.78 -29.81
CA ILE A 200 4.53 4.39 -29.73
C ILE A 200 5.56 3.46 -30.36
N GLY A 201 5.86 2.34 -29.70
CA GLY A 201 6.94 1.47 -30.13
C GLY A 201 8.34 1.91 -29.71
N LEU A 202 8.50 3.13 -29.16
CA LEU A 202 9.80 3.71 -28.83
C LEU A 202 9.97 3.95 -27.34
N THR A 203 8.96 4.53 -26.68
CA THR A 203 9.04 4.92 -25.27
C THR A 203 7.80 4.50 -24.50
N THR A 204 7.88 4.59 -23.17
CA THR A 204 6.73 4.53 -22.28
C THR A 204 7.05 5.27 -20.99
N SER A 205 6.09 6.05 -20.49
CA SER A 205 6.28 6.87 -19.29
C SER A 205 5.26 6.51 -18.22
N PHE A 206 5.64 6.67 -16.95
CA PHE A 206 4.78 6.44 -15.80
C PHE A 206 4.82 7.58 -14.80
N TRP A 207 3.66 7.96 -14.29
CA TRP A 207 3.58 8.80 -13.10
C TRP A 207 4.16 8.06 -11.89
N TYR A 208 4.93 8.78 -11.09
CA TYR A 208 5.39 8.33 -9.78
C TYR A 208 5.27 9.44 -8.75
N TYR A 209 5.16 9.06 -7.47
CA TYR A 209 5.17 10.01 -6.36
C TYR A 209 6.58 10.18 -5.80
N ASP A 210 7.09 11.41 -5.83
CA ASP A 210 8.34 11.79 -5.19
C ASP A 210 8.05 12.21 -3.75
N GLU A 211 8.36 11.31 -2.81
CA GLU A 211 8.08 11.50 -1.39
C GLU A 211 8.91 12.63 -0.78
N GLN A 212 10.14 12.82 -1.25
CA GLN A 212 11.05 13.86 -0.74
C GLN A 212 10.52 15.25 -1.09
N ASN A 213 10.07 15.42 -2.34
CA ASN A 213 9.55 16.70 -2.84
C ASN A 213 8.03 16.84 -2.69
N ARG A 214 7.35 15.80 -2.21
CA ARG A 214 5.89 15.70 -2.06
C ARG A 214 5.13 16.09 -3.34
N LYS A 215 5.62 15.62 -4.49
CA LYS A 215 5.08 15.97 -5.82
C LYS A 215 5.03 14.75 -6.73
N TYR A 216 4.08 14.75 -7.65
CA TYR A 216 4.06 13.76 -8.73
C TYR A 216 5.01 14.17 -9.85
N LYS A 217 5.79 13.19 -10.31
CA LYS A 217 6.78 13.28 -11.40
C LYS A 217 6.57 12.10 -12.33
N TYR A 218 7.42 11.95 -13.34
CA TYR A 218 7.35 10.81 -14.26
C TYR A 218 8.73 10.22 -14.53
N ILE A 219 8.73 8.91 -14.73
CA ILE A 219 9.87 8.13 -15.22
C ILE A 219 9.60 7.79 -16.68
N ASP A 220 10.61 7.93 -17.52
CA ASP A 220 10.53 7.56 -18.93
C ASP A 220 11.50 6.41 -19.23
N PHE A 221 11.01 5.45 -20.01
CA PHE A 221 11.79 4.34 -20.53
C PHE A 221 11.92 4.52 -22.03
N ASP A 222 13.13 4.79 -22.50
CA ASP A 222 13.43 4.98 -23.92
C ASP A 222 14.29 3.84 -24.46
N ASN A 223 13.91 3.36 -25.64
CA ASN A 223 14.64 2.33 -26.36
C ASN A 223 15.64 2.89 -27.37
N SER A 224 15.61 4.18 -27.69
CA SER A 224 16.58 4.81 -28.60
C SER A 224 18.01 4.72 -28.05
N ASP A 225 18.18 4.98 -26.75
CA ASP A 225 19.48 4.95 -26.06
C ASP A 225 19.56 3.89 -24.93
N ASN A 226 18.53 3.04 -24.80
CA ASN A 226 18.32 2.13 -23.67
C ASN A 226 18.37 2.86 -22.31
N ASP A 227 17.91 4.11 -22.31
CA ASP A 227 18.00 5.02 -21.19
C ASP A 227 16.74 4.97 -20.32
N VAL A 228 16.93 5.22 -19.04
CA VAL A 228 15.85 5.40 -18.08
C VAL A 228 16.06 6.73 -17.41
N SER A 229 15.22 7.70 -17.77
CA SER A 229 15.31 9.04 -17.23
C SER A 229 14.29 9.25 -16.12
N PHE A 230 14.79 9.48 -14.91
CA PHE A 230 14.00 10.09 -13.85
C PHE A 230 13.95 11.58 -14.10
N ASN A 231 12.89 12.03 -14.76
CA ASN A 231 12.72 13.44 -15.04
C ASN A 231 12.33 14.17 -13.75
N ARG A 232 13.35 14.71 -13.09
CA ARG A 232 13.18 15.80 -12.12
C ARG A 232 12.66 16.99 -12.94
N TYR A 233 11.59 17.63 -12.51
CA TYR A 233 11.41 19.04 -12.90
C TYR A 233 12.73 19.72 -12.56
N SER A 234 13.45 20.26 -13.57
CA SER A 234 14.56 21.13 -13.26
C SER A 234 13.98 22.37 -12.61
N ASP A 235 14.40 22.65 -11.39
CA ASP A 235 14.49 24.02 -10.95
C ASP A 235 15.50 24.70 -11.86
N GLY A 236 14.99 25.44 -12.84
CA GLY A 236 15.82 26.20 -13.75
C GLY A 236 16.68 27.21 -12.98
N ASN A 237 17.94 26.87 -12.72
CA ASN A 237 19.02 27.84 -12.71
C ASN A 237 19.67 27.77 -14.08
N LYS A 238 19.59 28.74 -15.00
CA LYS A 238 19.12 30.12 -14.98
C LYS A 238 18.67 30.47 -16.40
N SER A 239 17.53 31.15 -16.52
CA SER A 239 17.35 32.34 -17.36
C SER A 239 15.85 32.67 -17.44
N ILE A 240 15.41 33.61 -16.59
CA ILE A 240 14.40 34.66 -16.83
C ILE A 240 13.19 34.14 -17.66
N TRP A 241 12.04 33.77 -17.08
CA TRP A 241 11.04 34.64 -16.45
C TRP A 241 10.19 33.89 -15.40
N GLU A 242 9.99 34.58 -14.27
CA GLU A 242 8.90 34.48 -13.27
C GLU A 242 8.72 33.19 -12.43
N ASP A 243 9.00 33.37 -11.14
CA ASP A 243 8.52 32.59 -10.01
C ASP A 243 6.98 32.51 -10.00
N ASN A 244 6.41 31.40 -10.50
CA ASN A 244 5.12 30.87 -10.04
C ASN A 244 4.76 29.52 -10.67
N LYS A 245 4.44 28.56 -9.77
CA LYS A 245 3.42 27.49 -9.86
C LYS A 245 3.63 26.34 -10.86
N ASP A 246 3.58 25.13 -10.29
CA ASP A 246 3.11 23.87 -10.87
C ASP A 246 3.43 23.65 -12.35
N TRP A 247 4.68 23.29 -12.62
CA TRP A 247 5.18 22.95 -13.96
C TRP A 247 4.46 21.76 -14.63
N GLY A 248 3.72 20.96 -13.88
CA GLY A 248 2.79 19.94 -14.41
C GLY A 248 1.61 20.53 -15.20
N ASP A 249 1.27 21.81 -14.97
CA ASP A 249 0.24 22.54 -15.73
C ASP A 249 0.76 23.01 -17.10
N ARG A 250 2.08 23.18 -17.26
CA ARG A 250 2.67 23.73 -18.49
C ARG A 250 2.76 22.71 -19.62
N TRP A 251 2.87 21.43 -19.30
CA TRP A 251 2.99 20.36 -20.27
C TRP A 251 1.75 19.47 -20.19
N LYS A 252 0.91 19.54 -21.22
CA LYS A 252 -0.42 18.92 -21.27
C LYS A 252 -0.40 17.40 -21.43
N TRP A 253 0.36 16.72 -20.58
CA TRP A 253 0.69 15.32 -20.75
C TRP A 253 -0.39 14.38 -20.26
N GLY A 254 -0.51 13.27 -20.97
CA GLY A 254 -1.20 12.06 -20.52
C GLY A 254 -0.17 10.95 -20.39
N ILE A 255 -0.02 10.44 -19.17
CA ILE A 255 1.00 9.44 -18.83
C ILE A 255 0.31 8.25 -18.14
N TYR A 256 0.88 7.07 -18.32
CA TYR A 256 0.35 5.84 -17.72
C TYR A 256 0.65 5.77 -16.21
N ILE A 257 0.00 4.82 -15.55
CA ILE A 257 0.27 4.52 -14.15
C ILE A 257 0.53 3.03 -14.04
N ARG A 258 1.64 2.70 -13.38
CA ARG A 258 1.94 1.35 -12.94
C ARG A 258 1.93 1.33 -11.42
N CYS A 259 0.96 0.63 -10.84
CA CYS A 259 0.77 0.61 -9.39
C CYS A 259 1.63 -0.46 -8.74
N VAL A 260 1.97 -0.21 -7.48
CA VAL A 260 2.47 -1.23 -6.55
C VAL A 260 1.41 -1.50 -5.50
N LYS A 261 1.42 -2.70 -4.92
CA LYS A 261 0.58 -3.02 -3.77
C LYS A 261 0.95 -2.07 -2.63
N GLU A 262 -0.06 -1.56 -1.97
CA GLU A 262 0.12 -0.72 -0.79
C GLU A 262 0.66 -1.59 0.35
N ASP A 263 1.94 -1.38 0.69
CA ASP A 263 2.56 -2.00 1.85
C ASP A 263 2.44 -1.07 3.05
N ASN A 264 1.53 -1.43 3.96
CA ASN A 264 1.29 -0.71 5.20
C ASN A 264 2.06 -1.31 6.39
N SER A 265 2.95 -2.29 6.17
CA SER A 265 3.63 -2.99 7.27
C SER A 265 4.44 -2.07 8.17
N LEU A 266 5.11 -1.07 7.60
CA LEU A 266 5.84 -0.06 8.37
C LEU A 266 4.89 0.85 9.16
N ASP A 267 3.79 1.29 8.55
CA ASP A 267 2.77 2.11 9.22
C ASP A 267 2.11 1.34 10.37
N ILE A 268 1.71 0.09 10.13
CA ILE A 268 1.20 -0.84 11.15
C ILE A 268 2.18 -0.92 12.32
N LYS A 269 3.46 -1.18 12.04
CA LYS A 269 4.49 -1.25 13.08
C LYS A 269 4.66 0.06 13.84
N ASN A 270 4.66 1.20 13.15
CA ASN A 270 4.82 2.51 13.76
C ASN A 270 3.61 2.88 14.65
N TYR A 271 2.38 2.65 14.18
CA TYR A 271 1.17 2.90 14.97
C TYR A 271 1.14 2.05 16.25
N TYR A 272 1.53 0.78 16.17
CA TYR A 272 1.60 -0.07 17.35
C TYR A 272 2.62 0.45 18.36
N ASN A 273 3.87 0.66 17.91
CA ASN A 273 4.95 1.12 18.78
C ASN A 273 4.64 2.47 19.42
N ASN A 274 4.15 3.43 18.64
CA ASN A 274 3.74 4.74 19.16
C ASN A 274 2.60 4.62 20.18
N GLY A 275 1.63 3.72 19.93
CA GLY A 275 0.55 3.46 20.88
C GLY A 275 1.06 2.89 22.20
N VAL A 276 2.00 1.94 22.15
CA VAL A 276 2.68 1.38 23.33
C VAL A 276 3.46 2.45 24.08
N ASP A 277 4.27 3.25 23.37
CA ASP A 277 5.08 4.30 23.98
C ASP A 277 4.23 5.37 24.68
N LYS A 278 3.16 5.81 24.03
CA LYS A 278 2.19 6.75 24.63
C LYS A 278 1.46 6.14 25.83
N PHE A 279 1.08 4.87 25.73
CA PHE A 279 0.48 4.16 26.87
C PHE A 279 1.47 4.08 28.03
N ASN A 280 2.75 3.81 27.79
CA ASN A 280 3.78 3.80 28.83
C ASN A 280 4.02 5.20 29.42
N ALA A 281 3.94 6.25 28.60
CA ALA A 281 3.99 7.65 29.00
C ALA A 281 2.72 8.14 29.72
N LYS A 282 1.69 7.29 29.88
CA LYS A 282 0.36 7.61 30.45
C LYS A 282 -0.48 8.59 29.62
N ASP A 283 -0.07 8.87 28.38
CA ASP A 283 -0.89 9.53 27.38
C ASP A 283 -1.91 8.53 26.80
N ASN A 284 -2.98 8.26 27.55
CA ASN A 284 -3.96 7.25 27.17
C ASN A 284 -4.80 7.66 25.96
N GLU A 285 -5.11 8.96 25.80
CA GLU A 285 -5.86 9.47 24.65
C GLU A 285 -5.03 9.38 23.38
N GLY A 286 -3.76 9.80 23.44
CA GLY A 286 -2.81 9.63 22.35
C GLY A 286 -2.59 8.16 22.01
N ALA A 287 -2.47 7.28 23.01
CA ALA A 287 -2.36 5.84 22.79
C ALA A 287 -3.58 5.25 22.07
N ILE A 288 -4.82 5.58 22.51
CA ILE A 288 -6.04 5.14 21.83
C ILE A 288 -6.05 5.60 20.36
N LYS A 289 -5.62 6.82 20.09
CA LYS A 289 -5.56 7.35 18.72
C LYS A 289 -4.63 6.52 17.82
N GLU A 290 -3.43 6.19 18.29
CA GLU A 290 -2.49 5.36 17.52
C GLU A 290 -3.02 3.93 17.34
N ILE A 291 -3.58 3.33 18.39
CA ILE A 291 -4.09 1.96 18.33
C ILE A 291 -5.37 1.84 17.48
N ASN A 292 -6.18 2.89 17.39
CA ASN A 292 -7.29 2.92 16.43
C ASN A 292 -6.78 2.91 14.98
N SER A 293 -5.69 3.62 14.68
CA SER A 293 -5.04 3.56 13.37
C SER A 293 -4.44 2.18 13.10
N TYR A 294 -3.85 1.54 14.11
CA TYR A 294 -3.36 0.16 14.03
C TYR A 294 -4.46 -0.83 13.64
N ILE A 295 -5.55 -0.88 14.43
CA ILE A 295 -6.68 -1.80 14.20
C ILE A 295 -7.31 -1.57 12.83
N LYS A 296 -7.33 -0.33 12.33
CA LYS A 296 -7.82 -0.02 10.99
C LYS A 296 -6.97 -0.65 9.88
N LEU A 297 -5.66 -0.78 10.08
CA LEU A 297 -4.72 -1.32 9.10
C LEU A 297 -4.49 -2.83 9.26
N ALA A 298 -4.63 -3.37 10.47
CA ALA A 298 -4.47 -4.78 10.81
C ALA A 298 -5.66 -5.28 11.67
N PRO A 299 -6.89 -5.30 11.11
CA PRO A 299 -8.09 -5.66 11.89
C PRO A 299 -8.12 -7.13 12.33
N GLU A 300 -7.32 -7.99 11.72
CA GLU A 300 -7.16 -9.40 12.08
C GLU A 300 -6.11 -9.64 13.17
N ASP A 301 -5.34 -8.61 13.54
CA ASP A 301 -4.31 -8.72 14.58
C ASP A 301 -4.90 -8.37 15.96
N TYR A 302 -5.02 -9.39 16.81
CA TYR A 302 -5.59 -9.26 18.16
C TYR A 302 -4.80 -8.29 19.06
N ASN A 303 -3.51 -8.02 18.77
CA ASN A 303 -2.67 -7.15 19.60
C ASN A 303 -3.24 -5.73 19.72
N GLY A 304 -3.89 -5.24 18.66
CA GLY A 304 -4.56 -3.94 18.66
C GLY A 304 -5.70 -3.89 19.68
N PHE A 305 -6.56 -4.90 19.66
CA PHE A 305 -7.69 -5.02 20.59
C PHE A 305 -7.21 -5.25 22.03
N TYR A 306 -6.22 -6.12 22.22
CA TYR A 306 -5.61 -6.34 23.53
C TYR A 306 -5.08 -5.03 24.15
N LEU A 307 -4.31 -4.26 23.38
CA LEU A 307 -3.75 -3.01 23.87
C LEU A 307 -4.83 -1.94 24.08
N ARG A 308 -5.83 -1.84 23.21
CA ARG A 308 -6.95 -0.90 23.40
C ARG A 308 -7.78 -1.24 24.63
N GLY A 309 -8.09 -2.52 24.85
CA GLY A 309 -8.74 -2.99 26.07
C GLY A 309 -7.92 -2.66 27.31
N ALA A 310 -6.58 -2.78 27.22
CA ALA A 310 -5.68 -2.41 28.31
C ALA A 310 -5.71 -0.91 28.64
N ILE A 311 -5.73 -0.07 27.61
CA ILE A 311 -5.84 1.39 27.76
C ILE A 311 -7.19 1.77 28.37
N LYS A 312 -8.30 1.20 27.88
CA LYS A 312 -9.65 1.43 28.41
C LYS A 312 -9.80 0.98 29.86
N GLY A 313 -9.24 -0.18 30.23
CA GLY A 313 -9.21 -0.63 31.62
C GLY A 313 -8.48 0.34 32.56
N ARG A 314 -7.38 0.95 32.09
CA ARG A 314 -6.68 2.01 32.87
C ARG A 314 -7.56 3.25 33.05
N LEU A 315 -8.40 3.57 32.08
CA LEU A 315 -9.39 4.65 32.14
C LEU A 315 -10.65 4.29 32.95
N ASN A 316 -10.75 3.07 33.48
CA ASN A 316 -11.95 2.49 34.11
C ASN A 316 -13.15 2.32 33.16
N ASP A 317 -12.93 2.37 31.84
CA ASP A 317 -13.92 1.94 30.86
C ASP A 317 -13.89 0.41 30.74
N TRP A 318 -14.39 -0.26 31.78
CA TRP A 318 -14.35 -1.71 31.87
C TRP A 318 -15.30 -2.39 30.89
N LYS A 319 -16.41 -1.74 30.53
CA LYS A 319 -17.32 -2.25 29.49
C LYS A 319 -16.63 -2.23 28.13
N GLY A 320 -16.04 -1.10 27.74
CA GLY A 320 -15.29 -1.02 26.49
C GLY A 320 -14.04 -1.90 26.47
N ALA A 321 -13.42 -2.16 27.63
CA ALA A 321 -12.31 -3.11 27.75
C ALA A 321 -12.75 -4.56 27.52
N VAL A 322 -13.91 -4.97 28.05
CA VAL A 322 -14.50 -6.29 27.78
C VAL A 322 -14.75 -6.44 26.28
N GLU A 323 -15.41 -5.48 25.63
CA GLU A 323 -15.69 -5.52 24.19
C GLU A 323 -14.42 -5.75 23.36
N ASP A 324 -13.35 -5.01 23.66
CA ASP A 324 -12.07 -5.17 22.95
C ASP A 324 -11.42 -6.53 23.23
N TYR A 325 -11.41 -6.99 24.48
CA TYR A 325 -10.82 -8.28 24.81
C TYR A 325 -11.59 -9.47 24.22
N GLU A 326 -12.91 -9.37 24.10
CA GLU A 326 -13.73 -10.38 23.42
C GLU A 326 -13.41 -10.45 21.93
N GLU A 327 -13.31 -9.30 21.27
CA GLU A 327 -12.96 -9.24 19.84
C GLU A 327 -11.58 -9.85 19.60
N GLY A 328 -10.59 -9.46 20.41
CA GLY A 328 -9.26 -10.08 20.35
C GLY A 328 -9.32 -11.60 20.59
N TRP A 329 -10.12 -12.07 21.55
CA TRP A 329 -10.23 -13.49 21.88
C TRP A 329 -10.87 -14.29 20.74
N ASN A 330 -11.86 -13.73 20.07
CA ASN A 330 -12.48 -14.33 18.89
C ASN A 330 -11.46 -14.48 17.75
N LEU A 331 -10.63 -13.47 17.49
CA LEU A 331 -9.57 -13.52 16.47
C LEU A 331 -8.52 -14.60 16.77
N VAL A 332 -8.10 -14.73 18.04
CA VAL A 332 -7.15 -15.75 18.47
C VAL A 332 -7.74 -17.16 18.32
N LYS A 333 -9.00 -17.37 18.73
CA LYS A 333 -9.70 -18.66 18.61
C LYS A 333 -9.75 -19.18 17.18
N LEU A 334 -9.93 -18.30 16.21
CA LEU A 334 -9.98 -18.66 14.79
C LEU A 334 -8.60 -19.07 14.22
N ASN A 335 -7.50 -18.61 14.82
CA ASN A 335 -6.13 -18.76 14.30
C ASN A 335 -5.17 -19.49 15.27
N TYR A 336 -5.70 -20.34 16.16
CA TYR A 336 -5.13 -20.88 17.40
C TYR A 336 -3.67 -21.38 17.41
N LYS A 337 -3.03 -21.67 16.28
CA LYS A 337 -1.77 -22.46 16.24
C LYS A 337 -0.45 -21.68 16.38
N GLN A 338 -0.47 -20.34 16.43
CA GLN A 338 0.79 -19.56 16.35
C GLN A 338 1.16 -18.73 17.58
N ASP A 339 0.25 -18.52 18.56
CA ASP A 339 0.49 -17.55 19.64
C ASP A 339 -0.14 -17.94 21.00
N GLU A 340 0.18 -19.15 21.47
CA GLU A 340 -0.46 -19.79 22.62
C GLU A 340 -0.25 -19.03 23.95
N GLU A 341 0.88 -18.35 24.14
CA GLU A 341 1.18 -17.58 25.35
C GLU A 341 0.38 -16.27 25.42
N ASN A 342 0.25 -15.57 24.29
CA ASN A 342 -0.50 -14.32 24.23
C ASN A 342 -2.03 -14.55 24.30
N ALA A 343 -2.51 -15.69 23.80
CA ALA A 343 -3.87 -16.16 23.98
C ALA A 343 -4.25 -16.28 25.48
N LYS A 344 -3.34 -16.82 26.29
CA LYS A 344 -3.55 -16.99 27.75
C LYS A 344 -3.70 -15.66 28.47
N ASN A 345 -2.86 -14.68 28.13
CA ASN A 345 -2.91 -13.34 28.70
C ASN A 345 -4.24 -12.62 28.41
N LEU A 346 -4.73 -12.74 27.17
CA LEU A 346 -5.97 -12.12 26.75
C LEU A 346 -7.19 -12.68 27.48
N VAL A 347 -7.28 -14.02 27.64
CA VAL A 347 -8.37 -14.67 28.39
C VAL A 347 -8.37 -14.28 29.85
N LEU A 348 -7.18 -14.17 30.47
CA LEU A 348 -7.07 -13.68 31.85
C LEU A 348 -7.54 -12.24 31.99
N CYS A 349 -7.11 -11.35 31.09
CA CYS A 349 -7.53 -9.96 31.07
C CYS A 349 -9.04 -9.84 30.89
N LEU A 350 -9.65 -10.67 30.04
CA LEU A 350 -11.09 -10.71 29.82
C LEU A 350 -11.84 -11.15 31.09
N GLY A 351 -11.43 -12.25 31.72
CA GLY A 351 -12.05 -12.72 32.98
C GLY A 351 -11.95 -11.69 34.10
N LEU A 352 -10.80 -11.02 34.21
CA LEU A 352 -10.62 -9.96 35.20
C LEU A 352 -11.42 -8.67 34.86
N ALA A 353 -11.58 -8.31 33.58
CA ALA A 353 -12.42 -7.20 33.15
C ALA A 353 -13.90 -7.48 33.47
N TYR A 354 -14.36 -8.72 33.30
CA TYR A 354 -15.69 -9.17 33.70
C TYR A 354 -15.93 -9.03 35.21
N ILE A 355 -14.93 -9.31 36.05
CA ILE A 355 -15.00 -9.00 37.50
C ILE A 355 -15.21 -7.51 37.75
N GLN A 356 -14.58 -6.62 36.97
CA GLN A 356 -14.72 -5.17 37.17
C GLN A 356 -16.12 -4.65 36.82
N ILE A 357 -16.81 -5.28 35.85
CA ILE A 357 -18.20 -4.93 35.52
C ILE A 357 -19.23 -5.68 36.38
N GLY A 358 -18.79 -6.53 37.32
CA GLY A 358 -19.65 -7.26 38.25
C GLY A 358 -20.25 -8.56 37.69
N ASP A 359 -19.82 -8.99 36.51
CA ASP A 359 -20.32 -10.23 35.89
C ASP A 359 -19.40 -11.40 36.26
N LYS A 360 -19.69 -11.97 37.42
CA LYS A 360 -18.95 -13.10 38.00
C LYS A 360 -19.07 -14.36 37.14
N ASN A 361 -20.20 -14.57 36.46
CA ASN A 361 -20.44 -15.78 35.67
C ASN A 361 -19.49 -15.85 34.47
N ASN A 362 -19.44 -14.76 33.69
CA ASN A 362 -18.51 -14.67 32.57
C ASN A 362 -17.06 -14.65 33.04
N ALA A 363 -16.74 -13.94 34.13
CA ALA A 363 -15.40 -13.99 34.70
C ALA A 363 -14.93 -15.43 35.00
N CYS A 364 -15.80 -16.22 35.62
CA CYS A 364 -15.51 -17.61 35.96
C CYS A 364 -15.40 -18.52 34.74
N PHE A 365 -16.22 -18.28 33.71
CA PHE A 365 -16.07 -18.94 32.42
C PHE A 365 -14.65 -18.73 31.85
N TYR A 366 -14.16 -17.49 31.78
CA TYR A 366 -12.83 -17.22 31.23
C TYR A 366 -11.69 -17.70 32.13
N PHE A 367 -11.83 -17.68 33.46
CA PHE A 367 -10.82 -18.30 34.33
C PHE A 367 -10.75 -19.82 34.17
N ASN A 368 -11.88 -20.48 33.93
CA ASN A 368 -11.90 -21.90 33.57
C ASN A 368 -11.22 -22.15 32.21
N GLU A 369 -11.51 -21.32 31.20
CA GLU A 369 -10.85 -21.41 29.89
C GLU A 369 -9.33 -21.24 30.00
N ALA A 370 -8.86 -20.25 30.76
CA ALA A 370 -7.43 -20.04 31.01
C ALA A 370 -6.79 -21.27 31.70
N GLN A 371 -7.46 -21.84 32.72
CA GLN A 371 -7.00 -23.04 33.40
C GLN A 371 -6.92 -24.25 32.46
N SER A 372 -7.95 -24.46 31.62
CA SER A 372 -8.00 -25.56 30.65
C SER A 372 -6.86 -25.47 29.62
N ASN A 373 -6.40 -24.25 29.32
CA ASN A 373 -5.26 -23.99 28.45
C ASN A 373 -3.90 -24.01 29.19
N GLY A 374 -3.87 -24.54 30.42
CA GLY A 374 -2.65 -24.74 31.21
C GLY A 374 -2.10 -23.47 31.87
N ASP A 375 -2.88 -22.41 32.01
CA ASP A 375 -2.46 -21.18 32.72
C ASP A 375 -2.69 -21.31 34.24
N GLU A 376 -1.60 -21.37 35.02
CA GLU A 376 -1.63 -21.44 36.48
C GLU A 376 -2.26 -20.22 37.15
N LYS A 377 -2.14 -19.02 36.55
CA LYS A 377 -2.80 -17.80 37.06
C LYS A 377 -4.31 -17.92 36.90
N GLY A 378 -4.78 -18.57 35.84
CA GLY A 378 -6.20 -18.87 35.61
C GLY A 378 -6.79 -19.69 36.75
N LYS A 379 -6.07 -20.75 37.17
CA LYS A 379 -6.44 -21.54 38.35
C LYS A 379 -6.53 -20.68 39.62
N GLY A 380 -5.52 -19.86 39.89
CA GLY A 380 -5.50 -18.99 41.08
C GLY A 380 -6.64 -17.98 41.10
N PHE A 381 -7.01 -17.40 39.95
CA PHE A 381 -8.15 -16.48 39.86
C PHE A 381 -9.50 -17.17 40.00
N LYS A 382 -9.66 -18.36 39.43
CA LYS A 382 -10.84 -19.19 39.63
C LYS A 382 -11.05 -19.50 41.11
N GLU A 383 -10.02 -19.97 41.81
CA GLU A 383 -10.11 -20.28 43.24
C GLU A 383 -10.53 -19.07 44.06
N LYS A 384 -10.02 -17.89 43.70
CA LYS A 384 -10.29 -16.63 44.38
C LYS A 384 -11.70 -16.08 44.12
N TYR A 385 -12.19 -16.18 42.90
CA TYR A 385 -13.40 -15.45 42.47
C TYR A 385 -14.59 -16.34 42.17
N CYS A 386 -14.44 -17.66 41.99
CA CYS A 386 -15.51 -18.53 41.51
C CYS A 386 -16.04 -19.52 42.55
N ASN A 387 -15.25 -19.78 43.61
CA ASN A 387 -15.60 -20.75 44.64
C ASN A 387 -16.37 -20.13 45.84
N GLN A 388 -17.16 -19.09 45.59
CA GLN A 388 -17.97 -18.40 46.61
C GLN A 388 -19.44 -18.34 46.24
#